data_AF-A0A4U5PFA7-F1
#
_entry.id   AF-A0A4U5PFA7-F1
#
_cell.length_a   1.000
_cell.length_b   1.000
_cell.length_c   1.000
_cell.angle_alpha   90.00
_cell.angle_beta   90.00
_cell.angle_gamma   90.00
#
_symmetry.space_group_name_H-M   'P 1'
#
loop_
_entity.id
_entity.type
_entity.pdbx_description
1 polymer ?
#
loop_
_entity_poly.entity_id
_entity_poly.type
_entity_poly.pdbx_seq_one_letter_code
_entity_poly.pdbx_strand_id
1 'polypeptide(L)'
;MPLSCSICQLAYDGSSEAAIGALPCGHVFHVDCVQKWFNQLNDTCPDCRSKSDPKNLLRLFFDAPQNTGETFEAQAFRLEQELAETRKELNECKANLVCKNNTITFLEKQNENLTQTSKAARLAMVKNIEMEKQLKFLEEIRANRDHLATQLALLKDRKRPADIEDRDIS
;
A
#
# COMPACT_ATOMS: atom_id res chain seq x y z
N MET A 1 -10.43 3.71 -57.44
CA MET A 1 -10.26 5.16 -57.20
C MET A 1 -10.12 5.36 -55.69
N PRO A 2 -9.07 6.04 -55.21
CA PRO A 2 -8.96 6.37 -53.79
C PRO A 2 -10.08 7.34 -53.39
N LEU A 3 -10.57 7.22 -52.15
CA LEU A 3 -11.51 8.18 -51.59
C LEU A 3 -10.78 9.52 -51.36
N SER A 4 -11.32 10.61 -51.89
CA SER A 4 -10.72 11.95 -51.81
C SER A 4 -11.75 13.02 -51.49
N CYS A 5 -11.28 14.15 -50.97
CA CYS A 5 -12.11 15.32 -50.70
C CYS A 5 -12.42 16.07 -51.99
N SER A 6 -13.69 16.24 -52.36
CA SER A 6 -14.05 16.94 -53.61
C SER A 6 -13.70 18.44 -53.61
N ILE A 7 -13.50 19.05 -52.44
CA ILE A 7 -13.12 20.46 -52.29
C ILE A 7 -11.64 20.69 -52.62
N CYS A 8 -10.73 19.90 -52.04
CA CYS A 8 -9.28 20.07 -52.23
C CYS A 8 -8.63 19.02 -53.13
N GLN A 9 -9.38 18.01 -53.55
CA GLN A 9 -8.97 16.89 -54.40
C GLN A 9 -7.85 16.00 -53.82
N LEU A 10 -7.52 16.16 -52.53
CA LEU A 10 -6.55 15.33 -51.81
C LEU A 10 -7.21 14.06 -51.25
N ALA A 11 -6.42 12.98 -51.19
CA ALA A 11 -6.86 11.69 -50.66
C ALA A 11 -7.09 11.75 -49.14
N TYR A 12 -7.96 10.89 -48.65
CA TYR A 12 -8.09 10.61 -47.21
C TYR A 12 -6.99 9.65 -46.75
N ASP A 13 -5.73 10.04 -46.97
CA ASP A 13 -4.63 9.29 -46.41
C ASP A 13 -4.59 9.57 -44.90
N GLY A 14 -4.67 8.53 -44.07
CA GLY A 14 -4.57 8.66 -42.61
C GLY A 14 -3.21 9.21 -42.12
N SER A 15 -2.35 9.66 -43.05
CA SER A 15 -1.11 10.39 -42.81
C SER A 15 -1.30 11.91 -42.72
N SER A 16 -2.39 12.46 -43.26
CA SER A 16 -2.71 13.87 -43.08
C SER A 16 -3.34 14.09 -41.70
N GLU A 17 -2.84 15.06 -40.94
CA GLU A 17 -3.47 15.52 -39.68
C GLU A 17 -4.89 16.11 -39.91
N ALA A 18 -5.31 16.23 -41.18
CA ALA A 18 -6.57 16.78 -41.58
C ALA A 18 -7.72 15.84 -41.19
N ALA A 19 -8.41 16.19 -40.10
CA ALA A 19 -9.59 15.48 -39.64
C ALA A 19 -10.63 15.34 -40.77
N ILE A 20 -11.26 14.17 -40.86
CA ILE A 20 -12.30 13.88 -41.85
C ILE A 20 -13.67 14.04 -41.19
N GLY A 21 -14.66 14.54 -41.91
CA GLY A 21 -16.02 14.68 -41.40
C GLY A 21 -17.09 14.49 -42.46
N ALA A 22 -18.28 14.09 -42.02
CA ALA A 22 -19.47 13.91 -42.85
C ALA A 22 -20.55 14.93 -42.51
N LEU A 23 -21.21 15.43 -43.54
CA LEU A 23 -22.44 16.22 -43.39
C LEU A 23 -23.66 15.31 -43.18
N PRO A 24 -24.80 15.82 -42.69
CA PRO A 24 -26.03 15.03 -42.52
C PRO A 24 -26.56 14.35 -43.79
N CYS A 25 -26.19 14.88 -44.96
CA CYS A 25 -26.49 14.28 -46.26
C CYS A 25 -25.59 13.08 -46.63
N GLY A 26 -24.60 12.74 -45.80
CA GLY A 26 -23.69 11.61 -45.99
C GLY A 26 -22.41 11.92 -46.79
N HIS A 27 -22.28 13.11 -47.38
CA HIS A 27 -21.05 13.48 -48.10
C HIS A 27 -19.91 13.80 -47.14
N VAL A 28 -18.71 13.35 -47.49
CA VAL A 28 -17.50 13.36 -46.65
C VAL A 28 -16.49 14.34 -47.21
N PHE A 29 -15.83 15.10 -46.32
CA PHE A 29 -14.81 16.09 -46.66
C PHE A 29 -13.75 16.15 -45.55
N HIS A 30 -12.60 16.78 -45.80
CA HIS A 30 -11.78 17.28 -44.69
C HIS A 30 -12.57 18.34 -43.92
N VAL A 31 -12.54 18.26 -42.59
CA VAL A 31 -13.23 19.17 -41.67
C VAL A 31 -12.88 20.63 -42.00
N ASP A 32 -11.59 20.92 -42.21
CA ASP A 32 -11.14 22.28 -42.54
C ASP A 32 -11.66 22.76 -43.91
N CYS A 33 -11.77 21.86 -44.88
CA CYS A 33 -12.25 22.20 -46.22
C CYS A 33 -13.74 22.57 -46.18
N VAL A 34 -14.56 21.76 -45.52
CA VAL A 34 -16.00 22.03 -45.43
C VAL A 34 -16.32 23.18 -44.47
N GLN A 35 -15.51 23.41 -43.43
CA GLN A 35 -15.63 24.60 -42.58
C GLN A 35 -15.32 25.89 -43.35
N LYS A 36 -14.24 25.91 -44.16
CA LYS A 36 -13.94 27.06 -45.04
C LYS A 36 -15.09 27.33 -46.01
N TRP A 37 -15.71 26.29 -46.54
CA TRP A 37 -16.90 26.43 -47.39
C TRP A 37 -18.06 27.13 -46.68
N PHE A 38 -18.40 26.72 -45.45
CA PHE A 38 -19.46 27.38 -44.68
C PHE A 38 -19.11 28.82 -44.26
N ASN A 39 -17.84 29.10 -43.99
CA ASN A 39 -17.38 30.45 -43.65
C ASN A 39 -17.52 31.46 -44.80
N GLN A 40 -17.66 30.98 -46.05
CA GLN A 40 -17.90 31.81 -47.23
C GLN A 40 -19.39 32.11 -47.49
N LEU A 41 -20.21 32.10 -46.43
CA LEU A 41 -21.67 32.34 -46.47
C LEU A 41 -22.47 31.26 -47.22
N ASN A 42 -21.92 30.05 -47.36
CA ASN A 42 -22.67 28.91 -47.89
C ASN A 42 -23.37 28.16 -46.75
N ASP A 43 -24.59 27.65 -46.97
CA ASP A 43 -25.37 26.86 -46.02
C ASP A 43 -25.80 25.50 -46.59
N THR A 44 -25.09 25.05 -47.63
CA THR A 44 -25.39 23.80 -48.36
C THR A 44 -24.17 22.93 -48.55
N CYS A 45 -24.38 21.62 -48.66
CA CYS A 45 -23.35 20.65 -49.05
C CYS A 45 -22.73 21.00 -50.42
N PRO A 46 -21.38 20.99 -50.57
CA PRO A 46 -20.70 21.23 -51.85
C PRO A 46 -21.11 20.27 -52.98
N ASP A 47 -21.40 19.01 -52.65
CA ASP A 47 -21.65 17.97 -53.65
C ASP A 47 -23.13 17.87 -54.06
N CYS A 48 -24.04 17.88 -53.08
CA CYS A 48 -25.48 17.64 -53.32
C CYS A 48 -26.39 18.83 -53.04
N ARG A 49 -25.84 19.96 -52.55
CA ARG A 49 -26.58 21.19 -52.22
C ARG A 49 -27.69 21.05 -51.18
N SER A 50 -27.76 19.92 -50.47
CA SER A 50 -28.65 19.78 -49.32
C SER A 50 -28.27 20.79 -48.24
N LYS A 51 -29.27 21.40 -47.59
CA LYS A 51 -29.03 22.33 -46.47
C LYS A 51 -28.20 21.63 -45.39
N SER A 52 -27.18 22.30 -44.88
CA SER A 52 -26.25 21.76 -43.89
C SER A 52 -25.66 22.90 -43.07
N ASP A 53 -25.60 22.70 -41.76
CA ASP A 53 -25.00 23.65 -40.81
C ASP A 53 -23.64 23.11 -40.35
N PRO A 54 -22.59 23.94 -40.22
CA PRO A 54 -21.30 23.53 -39.67
C PRO A 54 -21.38 22.81 -38.31
N LYS A 55 -22.42 23.09 -37.49
CA LYS A 55 -22.67 22.43 -36.20
C LYS A 55 -23.05 20.96 -36.34
N ASN A 56 -23.58 20.57 -37.50
CA ASN A 56 -24.01 19.19 -37.78
C ASN A 56 -22.92 18.38 -38.50
N LEU A 57 -21.69 18.88 -38.55
CA LEU A 57 -20.55 18.17 -39.11
C LEU A 57 -20.08 17.08 -38.13
N LEU A 58 -20.29 15.82 -38.50
CA LEU A 58 -19.82 14.68 -37.74
C LEU A 58 -18.36 14.41 -38.06
N ARG A 59 -17.47 14.56 -37.07
CA ARG A 59 -16.07 14.12 -37.21
C ARG A 59 -16.01 12.59 -37.26
N LEU A 60 -15.35 12.06 -38.27
CA LEU A 60 -15.16 10.63 -38.49
C LEU A 60 -13.75 10.25 -38.03
N PHE A 61 -13.67 9.19 -37.22
CA PHE A 61 -12.42 8.56 -36.82
C PHE A 61 -12.41 7.17 -37.43
N PHE A 62 -11.47 6.94 -38.35
CA PHE A 62 -11.30 5.62 -38.94
C PHE A 62 -10.24 4.87 -38.14
N ASP A 63 -10.59 3.69 -37.61
CA ASP A 63 -9.63 2.72 -37.07
C ASP A 63 -8.88 2.02 -38.22
N ALA A 64 -8.41 2.79 -39.19
CA ALA A 64 -7.57 2.26 -40.24
C ALA A 64 -6.18 2.02 -39.64
N PRO A 65 -5.54 0.86 -39.88
CA PRO A 65 -4.13 0.72 -39.58
C PRO A 65 -3.42 1.82 -40.36
N GLN A 66 -2.80 2.74 -39.62
CA GLN A 66 -1.93 3.73 -40.22
C GLN A 66 -0.91 2.92 -41.02
N ASN A 67 -0.85 3.15 -42.33
CA ASN A 67 0.17 2.56 -43.18
C ASN A 67 1.51 3.22 -42.83
N THR A 68 1.98 3.00 -41.60
CA THR A 68 3.42 2.99 -41.32
C THR A 68 3.95 1.91 -42.25
N GLY A 69 4.98 2.19 -43.04
CA GLY A 69 5.50 1.26 -44.07
C GLY A 69 6.10 -0.03 -43.51
N GLU A 70 5.62 -0.51 -42.37
CA GLU A 70 6.03 -1.72 -41.69
C GLU A 70 5.12 -2.87 -42.11
N THR A 71 5.74 -3.94 -42.58
CA THR A 71 5.03 -5.14 -42.94
C THR A 71 4.38 -5.78 -41.71
N PHE A 72 3.30 -6.52 -41.93
CA PHE A 72 2.60 -7.24 -40.87
C PHE A 72 3.53 -8.15 -40.07
N GLU A 73 4.54 -8.76 -40.71
CA GLU A 73 5.60 -9.53 -40.04
C GLU A 73 6.48 -8.69 -39.10
N ALA A 74 6.85 -7.46 -39.49
CA ALA A 74 7.63 -6.56 -38.64
C ALA A 74 6.84 -6.12 -37.40
N GLN A 75 5.52 -5.93 -37.56
CA GLN A 75 4.64 -5.62 -36.43
C GLN A 75 4.47 -6.82 -35.49
N ALA A 76 4.27 -8.02 -36.02
CA ALA A 76 4.17 -9.25 -35.23
C ALA A 76 5.45 -9.49 -34.40
N PHE A 77 6.63 -9.36 -35.02
CA PHE A 77 7.91 -9.57 -34.34
C PHE A 77 8.14 -8.59 -33.18
N ARG A 78 7.79 -7.31 -33.35
CA ARG A 78 7.91 -6.33 -32.26
C ARG A 78 6.99 -6.64 -31.10
N LEU A 79 5.74 -7.01 -31.39
CA LEU A 79 4.79 -7.40 -30.35
C LEU A 79 5.27 -8.65 -29.60
N GLU A 80 5.84 -9.63 -30.30
CA GLU A 80 6.45 -10.81 -29.68
C GLU A 80 7.62 -10.44 -28.76
N GLN A 81 8.47 -9.49 -29.17
CA GLN A 81 9.57 -8.99 -28.36
C GLN A 81 9.08 -8.26 -27.10
N GLU A 82 8.08 -7.39 -27.24
CA GLU A 82 7.49 -6.64 -26.13
C GLU A 82 6.78 -7.57 -25.13
N LEU A 83 6.08 -8.59 -25.63
CA LEU A 83 5.50 -9.65 -24.80
C LEU A 83 6.57 -10.43 -24.04
N ALA A 84 7.71 -10.73 -24.67
CA ALA A 84 8.81 -11.43 -24.04
C ALA A 84 9.44 -10.59 -22.91
N GLU A 85 9.67 -9.30 -23.13
CA GLU A 85 10.23 -8.40 -22.11
C GLU A 85 9.27 -8.22 -20.93
N THR A 86 8.00 -7.90 -21.22
CA THR A 86 6.97 -7.73 -20.18
C THR A 86 6.81 -9.01 -19.35
N ARG A 87 6.88 -10.19 -19.98
CA ARG A 87 6.83 -11.48 -19.28
C ARG A 87 8.02 -11.68 -18.35
N LYS A 88 9.21 -11.24 -18.75
CA LYS A 88 10.42 -11.32 -17.94
C LYS A 88 10.30 -10.41 -16.72
N GLU A 89 9.92 -9.15 -16.90
CA GLU A 89 9.67 -8.20 -15.80
C GLU A 89 8.63 -8.73 -14.82
N LEU A 90 7.54 -9.32 -15.32
CA LEU A 90 6.51 -9.93 -14.49
C LEU A 90 7.07 -11.08 -13.64
N ASN A 91 7.93 -11.92 -14.20
CA ASN A 91 8.53 -13.04 -13.47
C ASN A 91 9.50 -12.56 -12.40
N GLU A 92 10.32 -11.54 -12.68
CA GLU A 92 11.21 -10.91 -11.70
C GLU A 92 10.41 -10.28 -10.55
N CYS A 93 9.34 -9.55 -10.88
CA CYS A 93 8.45 -8.96 -9.87
C CYS A 93 7.79 -10.02 -8.98
N LYS A 94 7.33 -11.14 -9.56
CA LYS A 94 6.78 -12.27 -8.81
C LYS A 94 7.80 -12.89 -7.86
N ALA A 95 9.02 -13.11 -8.32
CA ALA A 95 10.09 -13.65 -7.47
C ALA A 95 10.39 -12.72 -6.28
N ASN A 96 10.45 -11.40 -6.55
CA ASN A 96 10.64 -10.39 -5.51
C ASN A 96 9.49 -10.38 -4.49
N LEU A 97 8.24 -10.50 -4.93
CA LEU A 97 7.08 -10.57 -4.04
C LEU A 97 7.12 -11.79 -3.13
N VAL A 98 7.48 -12.96 -3.67
CA VAL A 98 7.64 -14.19 -2.86
C VAL A 98 8.72 -14.00 -1.79
N CYS A 99 9.88 -13.44 -2.16
CA CYS A 99 10.97 -13.17 -1.21
C CYS A 99 10.53 -12.19 -0.10
N LYS A 100 9.86 -11.10 -0.48
CA LYS A 100 9.32 -10.12 0.48
C LYS A 100 8.27 -10.74 1.41
N ASN A 101 7.39 -11.58 0.89
CA ASN A 101 6.38 -12.28 1.69
C ASN A 101 7.02 -13.20 2.73
N ASN A 102 8.07 -13.93 2.35
CA ASN A 102 8.81 -14.78 3.29
C ASN A 102 9.49 -13.95 4.39
N THR A 103 9.96 -12.74 4.07
CA THR A 103 10.54 -11.84 5.06
C THR A 103 9.47 -11.27 6.00
N ILE A 104 8.30 -10.89 5.48
CA ILE A 104 7.17 -10.42 6.29
C ILE A 104 6.76 -11.50 7.30
N THR A 105 6.50 -12.71 6.83
CA THR A 105 6.10 -13.83 7.71
C THR A 105 7.15 -14.15 8.78
N PHE A 106 8.44 -14.03 8.44
CA PHE A 106 9.52 -14.18 9.41
C PHE A 106 9.51 -13.07 10.48
N LEU A 107 9.38 -11.81 10.07
CA LEU A 107 9.35 -10.66 10.98
C LEU A 107 8.11 -10.68 11.87
N GLU A 108 6.96 -11.10 11.36
CA GLU A 108 5.74 -11.30 12.15
C GLU A 108 5.97 -12.30 13.28
N LYS A 109 6.59 -13.45 12.97
CA LYS A 109 6.93 -14.46 13.98
C LYS A 109 7.92 -13.94 15.03
N GLN A 110 8.91 -13.14 14.61
CA GLN A 110 9.83 -12.50 15.56
C GLN A 110 9.10 -11.50 16.47
N ASN A 111 8.21 -10.69 15.91
CA ASN A 111 7.42 -9.72 16.68
C ASN A 111 6.50 -10.41 17.69
N GLU A 112 5.88 -11.53 17.33
CA GLU A 112 5.08 -12.33 18.25
C GLU A 112 5.92 -12.85 19.42
N ASN A 113 7.11 -13.40 19.13
CA ASN A 113 8.04 -13.87 20.15
C ASN A 113 8.50 -12.73 21.08
N LEU A 114 8.91 -11.60 20.52
CA LEU A 114 9.27 -10.40 21.29
C LEU A 114 8.11 -9.92 22.17
N THR A 115 6.88 -9.97 21.66
CA THR A 115 5.69 -9.60 22.42
C THR A 115 5.44 -10.56 23.58
N GLN A 116 5.59 -11.86 23.37
CA GLN A 116 5.42 -12.87 24.41
C GLN A 116 6.50 -12.76 25.49
N THR A 117 7.76 -12.60 25.10
CA THR A 117 8.89 -12.43 26.02
C THR A 117 8.77 -11.14 26.82
N SER A 118 8.39 -10.03 26.20
CA SER A 118 8.11 -8.76 26.88
C SER A 118 6.99 -8.91 27.92
N LYS A 119 5.89 -9.60 27.58
CA LYS A 119 4.80 -9.90 28.53
C LYS A 119 5.28 -10.75 29.71
N ALA A 120 6.05 -11.80 29.44
CA ALA A 120 6.60 -12.67 30.49
C ALA A 120 7.54 -11.90 31.43
N ALA A 121 8.43 -11.07 30.88
CA ALA A 121 9.32 -10.22 31.66
C ALA A 121 8.55 -9.24 32.54
N ARG A 122 7.49 -8.61 32.01
CA ARG A 122 6.60 -7.73 32.79
C ARG A 122 5.93 -8.46 33.95
N LEU A 123 5.43 -9.67 33.72
CA LEU A 123 4.81 -10.47 34.78
C LEU A 123 5.82 -10.88 35.86
N ALA A 124 7.02 -11.28 35.46
CA ALA A 124 8.11 -11.60 36.39
C ALA A 124 8.50 -10.39 37.24
N MET A 125 8.59 -9.20 36.63
CA MET A 125 8.87 -7.95 37.35
C MET A 125 7.82 -7.66 38.42
N VAL A 126 6.52 -7.79 38.10
CA VAL A 126 5.44 -7.59 39.08
C VAL A 126 5.53 -8.59 40.24
N LYS A 127 5.82 -9.86 39.94
CA LYS A 127 6.02 -10.89 40.99
C LYS A 127 7.22 -10.57 41.88
N ASN A 128 8.32 -10.09 41.31
CA ASN A 128 9.50 -9.68 42.09
C ASN A 128 9.17 -8.52 43.03
N ILE A 129 8.46 -7.49 42.55
CA ILE A 129 8.02 -6.37 43.40
C ILE A 129 7.16 -6.88 44.56
N GLU A 130 6.26 -7.82 44.31
CA GLU A 130 5.43 -8.39 45.38
C GLU A 130 6.24 -9.22 46.37
N MET A 131 7.19 -10.02 45.86
CA MET A 131 8.10 -10.80 46.68
C MET A 131 9.00 -9.92 47.56
N GLU A 132 9.45 -8.76 47.06
CA GLU A 132 10.21 -7.78 47.85
C GLU A 132 9.38 -7.23 49.03
N LYS A 133 8.07 -6.99 48.84
CA LYS A 133 7.20 -6.58 49.96
C LYS A 133 7.06 -7.69 50.99
N GLN A 134 6.88 -8.94 50.53
CA GLN A 134 6.78 -10.09 51.42
C GLN A 134 8.07 -10.29 52.23
N LEU A 135 9.24 -10.10 51.62
CA LEU A 135 10.53 -10.18 52.31
C LEU A 135 10.64 -9.13 53.42
N LYS A 136 10.30 -7.86 53.14
CA LYS A 136 10.30 -6.79 54.15
C LYS A 136 9.39 -7.11 55.32
N PHE A 137 8.18 -7.61 55.03
CA PHE A 137 7.24 -8.02 56.09
C PHE A 137 7.79 -9.17 56.95
N LEU A 138 8.46 -10.16 56.35
CA LEU A 138 9.08 -11.26 57.09
C LEU A 138 10.27 -10.79 57.94
N GLU A 139 11.04 -9.80 57.47
CA GLU A 139 12.12 -9.17 58.25
C GLU A 139 11.57 -8.46 59.48
N GLU A 140 10.44 -7.74 59.35
CA GLU A 140 9.74 -7.11 60.48
C GLU A 140 9.27 -8.14 61.51
N ILE A 141 8.65 -9.24 61.07
CA ILE A 141 8.24 -10.33 61.96
C ILE A 141 9.44 -10.93 62.70
N ARG A 142 10.55 -11.16 61.99
CA ARG A 142 11.77 -11.70 62.59
C ARG A 142 12.30 -10.75 63.68
N ALA A 143 12.39 -9.45 63.38
CA ALA A 143 12.84 -8.44 64.35
C ALA A 143 11.94 -8.39 65.59
N ASN A 144 10.61 -8.44 65.42
CA ASN A 144 9.65 -8.46 66.51
C ASN A 144 9.80 -9.72 67.39
N ARG A 145 9.99 -10.89 66.77
CA ARG A 145 10.22 -12.14 67.49
C ARG A 145 11.50 -12.09 68.32
N ASP A 146 12.59 -11.60 67.73
CA ASP A 146 13.89 -11.52 68.41
C ASP A 146 13.84 -10.49 69.57
N HIS A 147 13.09 -9.40 69.41
CA HIS A 147 12.79 -8.47 70.49
C HIS A 147 12.01 -9.12 71.63
N LEU A 148 10.92 -9.84 71.34
CA LEU A 148 10.12 -10.53 72.36
C LEU A 148 10.94 -11.61 73.08
N ALA A 149 11.77 -12.37 72.35
CA ALA A 149 12.68 -13.35 72.95
C ALA A 149 13.64 -12.70 73.95
N THR A 150 14.19 -11.53 73.60
CA THR A 150 15.06 -10.74 74.48
C THR A 150 14.31 -10.26 75.74
N GLN A 151 13.08 -9.73 75.58
CA GLN A 151 12.24 -9.32 76.72
C GLN A 151 11.91 -10.50 77.65
N LEU A 152 11.59 -11.67 77.09
CA LEU A 152 11.31 -12.88 77.86
C LEU A 152 12.55 -13.36 78.65
N ALA A 153 13.75 -13.28 78.07
CA ALA A 153 14.99 -13.61 78.76
C ALA A 153 15.21 -12.71 79.99
N LEU A 154 15.05 -11.39 79.82
CA LEU A 154 15.17 -10.41 80.92
C LEU A 154 14.17 -10.66 82.05
N LEU A 155 12.91 -11.00 81.71
CA LEU A 155 11.89 -11.31 82.71
C LEU A 155 12.16 -12.62 83.47
N LYS A 156 12.71 -13.63 82.80
CA LYS A 156 13.14 -14.89 83.44
C LYS A 156 14.30 -14.64 84.42
N ASP A 157 15.25 -13.80 84.05
CA ASP A 157 16.37 -13.43 84.92
C ASP A 157 15.92 -12.70 86.17
N ARG A 158 14.93 -11.79 86.07
CA ARG A 158 14.35 -11.08 87.21
C ARG A 158 13.51 -11.96 88.15
N LYS A 159 13.00 -13.11 87.68
CA LYS A 159 12.18 -14.03 88.48
C LYS A 159 12.98 -15.18 89.12
N ARG A 160 14.31 -15.23 88.95
CA ARG A 160 15.16 -16.12 89.75
C ARG A 160 15.02 -15.71 91.23
N PRO A 161 14.61 -16.61 92.14
CA PRO A 161 14.45 -16.27 93.56
C PRO A 161 15.78 -15.72 94.11
N ALA A 162 15.72 -14.62 94.84
CA ALA A 162 16.84 -14.19 95.66
C ALA A 162 16.99 -15.22 96.79
N ASP A 163 18.07 -15.99 96.75
CA ASP A 163 18.48 -16.83 97.87
C ASP A 163 18.60 -15.94 99.11
N ILE A 164 17.78 -16.22 100.12
CA ILE A 164 17.87 -15.63 101.45
C ILE A 164 19.17 -16.19 102.05
N GLU A 165 20.16 -15.31 102.23
CA GLU A 165 21.31 -15.57 103.09
C GLU A 165 20.80 -15.67 104.55
N ASP A 166 20.60 -16.89 105.06
CA ASP A 166 20.67 -17.12 106.50
C ASP A 166 22.11 -17.49 106.87
N ARG A 167 22.77 -16.54 107.50
CA ARG A 167 23.96 -16.76 108.33
C ARG A 167 23.56 -17.68 109.48
N ASP A 168 24.26 -18.78 109.69
CA ASP A 168 24.37 -19.35 111.04
C ASP A 168 25.77 -19.91 111.31
N ILE A 169 26.44 -19.12 112.16
CA ILE A 169 27.46 -19.39 113.18
C ILE A 169 27.72 -20.87 113.49
N SER A 170 29.00 -21.29 113.39
CA SER A 170 29.81 -21.91 114.46
C SER A 170 31.26 -22.08 114.03
#